data_AF-A0A8X6L2Y1-F1
#
_entry.id   AF-A0A8X6L2Y1-F1
#
_cell.length_a   1.000
_cell.length_b   1.000
_cell.length_c   1.000
_cell.angle_alpha   90.00
_cell.angle_beta   90.00
_cell.angle_gamma   90.00
#
_symmetry.space_group_name_H-M   'P 1'
#
loop_
_entity.id
_entity.type
_entity.pdbx_description
1 polymer ?
#
loop_
_entity_poly.entity_id
_entity_poly.type
_entity_poly.pdbx_seq_one_letter_code
_entity_poly.pdbx_strand_id
1 'polypeptide(L)'
;MLRNMCSNAKSARNIEEKTRKKFLSIQKFQVDLDKKVTCYFFCLKGKEHLLMIYYLSKYVELKPLNSTTAQYVITVMKYIYATRGIPEDLVSDGGPSFNSNLMTNFFREWGIKHHVTPPHFPRANG
;
A
#
# COMPACT_ATOMS: atom_id res chain seq x y z
N MET A 1 -46.55 -18.36 -10.05
CA MET A 1 -45.69 -17.19 -10.31
C MET A 1 -44.62 -16.95 -9.24
N LEU A 2 -44.91 -17.05 -7.93
CA LEU A 2 -43.96 -16.71 -6.84
C LEU A 2 -42.68 -17.60 -6.75
N ARG A 3 -42.73 -18.88 -7.15
CA ARG A 3 -41.55 -19.78 -7.08
C ARG A 3 -40.40 -19.37 -8.01
N ASN A 4 -40.69 -18.74 -9.15
CA ASN A 4 -39.67 -18.27 -10.11
C ASN A 4 -38.92 -17.01 -9.62
N MET A 5 -39.52 -16.23 -8.71
CA MET A 5 -38.85 -15.06 -8.13
C MET A 5 -37.81 -15.48 -7.07
N CYS A 6 -38.11 -16.50 -6.26
CA CYS A 6 -37.17 -17.04 -5.29
C CYS A 6 -35.99 -17.80 -5.91
N SER A 7 -36.19 -18.49 -7.05
CA SER A 7 -35.09 -19.18 -7.75
C SER A 7 -34.10 -18.17 -8.35
N ASN A 8 -34.59 -17.09 -8.96
CA ASN A 8 -33.74 -15.99 -9.46
C ASN A 8 -32.95 -15.30 -8.33
N ALA A 9 -33.58 -15.07 -7.17
CA ALA A 9 -32.90 -14.47 -6.02
C ALA A 9 -31.78 -15.38 -5.46
N LYS A 10 -31.93 -16.71 -5.51
CA LYS A 10 -30.88 -17.67 -5.12
C LYS A 10 -29.73 -17.69 -6.13
N SER A 11 -30.05 -17.69 -7.43
CA SER A 11 -29.04 -17.64 -8.50
C SER A 11 -28.24 -16.34 -8.48
N ALA A 12 -28.89 -15.20 -8.27
CA ALA A 12 -28.23 -13.90 -8.13
C ALA A 12 -27.27 -13.87 -6.93
N ARG A 13 -27.70 -14.35 -5.75
CA ARG A 13 -26.83 -14.47 -4.56
C ARG A 13 -25.61 -15.36 -4.81
N ASN A 14 -25.79 -16.48 -5.51
CA ASN A 14 -24.69 -17.37 -5.87
C ASN A 14 -23.68 -16.69 -6.82
N ILE A 15 -24.16 -15.87 -7.78
CA ILE A 15 -23.31 -15.09 -8.68
C ILE A 15 -22.56 -14.01 -7.90
N GLU A 16 -23.22 -13.29 -6.99
CA GLU A 16 -22.60 -12.28 -6.12
C GLU A 16 -21.53 -12.90 -5.22
N GLU A 17 -21.80 -14.02 -4.56
CA GLU A 17 -20.82 -14.74 -3.75
C GLU A 17 -19.63 -15.24 -4.58
N LYS A 18 -19.88 -15.78 -5.77
CA LYS A 18 -18.81 -16.26 -6.66
C LYS A 18 -17.95 -15.12 -7.17
N THR A 19 -18.58 -13.98 -7.50
CA THR A 19 -17.89 -12.75 -7.92
C THR A 19 -17.07 -12.17 -6.79
N ARG A 20 -17.63 -12.11 -5.57
CA ARG A 20 -16.93 -11.68 -4.35
C ARG A 20 -15.74 -12.60 -4.05
N LYS A 21 -15.91 -13.92 -4.08
CA LYS A 21 -14.82 -14.88 -3.85
C LYS A 21 -13.71 -14.74 -4.89
N LYS A 22 -14.06 -14.56 -6.17
CA LYS A 22 -13.09 -14.30 -7.24
C LYS A 22 -12.35 -12.98 -7.02
N PHE A 23 -13.06 -11.91 -6.68
CA PHE A 23 -12.46 -10.61 -6.37
C PHE A 23 -11.51 -10.70 -5.16
N LEU A 24 -11.95 -11.33 -4.07
CA LEU A 24 -11.12 -11.56 -2.88
C LEU A 24 -9.89 -12.41 -3.20
N SER A 25 -10.00 -13.42 -4.07
CA SER A 25 -8.85 -14.23 -4.48
C SER A 25 -7.83 -13.43 -5.30
N ILE A 26 -8.30 -12.53 -6.17
CA ILE A 26 -7.43 -11.65 -6.96
C ILE A 26 -6.74 -10.63 -6.04
N GLN A 27 -7.49 -10.02 -5.12
CA GLN A 27 -6.91 -9.11 -4.13
C GLN A 27 -5.89 -9.81 -3.26
N LYS A 28 -6.21 -11.01 -2.74
CA LYS A 28 -5.28 -11.80 -1.93
C LYS A 28 -4.01 -12.15 -2.70
N PHE A 29 -4.15 -12.59 -3.95
CA PHE A 29 -2.99 -12.90 -4.81
C PHE A 29 -2.11 -11.67 -5.05
N GLN A 30 -2.71 -10.51 -5.30
CA GLN A 30 -1.97 -9.26 -5.51
C GLN A 30 -1.27 -8.79 -4.22
N VAL A 31 -1.91 -8.93 -3.06
CA VAL A 31 -1.32 -8.67 -1.74
C VAL A 31 -0.13 -9.62 -1.48
N ASP A 32 -0.25 -10.90 -1.83
CA ASP A 32 0.81 -11.90 -1.63
C ASP A 32 2.02 -11.68 -2.56
N LEU A 33 1.83 -11.05 -3.72
CA LEU A 33 2.90 -10.73 -4.68
C LEU A 33 3.76 -9.54 -4.22
N ASP A 34 3.14 -8.51 -3.65
CA ASP A 34 3.75 -7.21 -3.44
C ASP A 34 4.27 -7.01 -2.01
N LYS A 35 5.16 -7.91 -1.58
CA LYS A 35 5.73 -7.95 -0.22
C LYS A 35 6.81 -6.89 0.04
N LYS A 36 7.42 -6.35 -1.01
CA LYS A 36 8.50 -5.35 -0.90
C LYS A 36 8.11 -4.05 -1.61
N VAL A 37 8.28 -2.94 -0.93
CA VAL A 37 7.97 -1.60 -1.45
C VAL A 37 9.15 -0.66 -1.27
N THR A 38 9.37 0.21 -2.25
CA THR A 38 10.26 1.37 -2.10
C THR A 38 9.42 2.62 -1.85
N CYS A 39 9.82 3.45 -0.90
CA CYS A 39 9.08 4.63 -0.46
C CYS A 39 9.98 5.88 -0.51
N TYR A 40 9.48 6.95 -1.11
CA TYR A 40 10.20 8.22 -1.27
C TYR A 40 9.27 9.42 -1.04
N PHE A 41 9.85 10.51 -0.54
CA PHE A 41 9.25 11.83 -0.62
C PHE A 41 9.77 12.57 -1.85
N PHE A 42 8.90 13.32 -2.51
CA PHE A 42 9.37 14.29 -3.49
C PHE A 42 8.44 15.51 -3.56
N CYS A 43 9.03 16.66 -3.88
CA CYS A 43 8.32 17.91 -4.05
C CYS A 43 8.01 18.16 -5.53
N LEU A 44 6.75 18.38 -5.86
CA LEU A 44 6.32 18.75 -7.20
C LEU A 44 5.43 19.98 -7.13
N LYS A 45 5.84 21.06 -7.81
CA LYS A 45 5.12 22.35 -7.84
C LYS A 45 4.84 22.90 -6.43
N GLY A 46 5.82 22.79 -5.53
CA GLY A 46 5.71 23.26 -4.14
C GLY A 46 4.81 22.41 -3.25
N LYS A 47 4.42 21.20 -3.68
CA LYS A 47 3.64 20.26 -2.89
C LYS A 47 4.43 18.98 -2.66
N GLU A 48 4.49 18.55 -1.41
CA GLU A 48 5.12 17.30 -1.02
C GLU A 48 4.22 16.12 -1.37
N HIS A 49 4.83 15.01 -1.78
CA HIS A 49 4.14 13.78 -2.12
C HIS A 49 4.86 12.57 -1.53
N LEU A 50 4.09 11.54 -1.22
CA LEU A 50 4.57 10.21 -0.90
C LEU A 50 4.45 9.33 -2.15
N LEU A 51 5.58 8.79 -2.60
CA LEU A 51 5.67 7.83 -3.69
C LEU A 51 5.95 6.45 -3.11
N MET A 52 5.16 5.46 -3.48
CA MET A 52 5.42 4.05 -3.19
C MET A 52 5.44 3.22 -4.47
N ILE A 53 6.52 2.46 -4.65
CA ILE A 53 6.74 1.60 -5.81
C ILE A 53 6.86 0.16 -5.32
N TYR A 54 5.93 -0.69 -5.73
CA TYR A 54 5.94 -2.10 -5.38
C TYR A 54 6.89 -2.88 -6.29
N TYR A 55 7.74 -3.72 -5.70
CA TYR A 55 8.87 -4.33 -6.40
C TYR A 55 8.46 -5.30 -7.51
N LEU A 56 7.44 -6.12 -7.27
CA LEU A 56 7.08 -7.21 -8.18
C LEU A 56 6.11 -6.73 -9.25
N SER A 57 5.00 -6.13 -8.86
CA SER A 57 4.01 -5.61 -9.81
C SER A 57 4.48 -4.36 -10.58
N LYS A 58 5.52 -3.68 -10.09
CA LYS A 58 5.92 -2.33 -10.53
C LYS A 58 4.81 -1.30 -10.38
N TYR A 59 3.80 -1.59 -9.56
CA TYR A 59 2.71 -0.67 -9.30
C TYR A 59 3.22 0.56 -8.56
N VAL A 60 2.72 1.73 -8.95
CA VAL A 60 3.08 3.02 -8.35
C VAL A 60 1.87 3.64 -7.66
N GLU A 61 1.99 3.87 -6.35
CA GLU A 61 1.04 4.67 -5.57
C GLU A 61 1.63 6.05 -5.31
N LEU A 62 0.90 7.10 -5.70
CA LEU A 62 1.29 8.48 -5.47
C LEU A 62 0.22 9.18 -4.64
N LYS A 63 0.60 9.74 -3.48
CA LYS A 63 -0.30 10.54 -2.64
C LYS A 63 0.27 11.93 -2.36
N PRO A 64 -0.50 13.01 -2.57
CA PRO A 64 -0.11 14.33 -2.08
C PRO A 64 -0.12 14.35 -0.56
N LEU A 65 0.77 15.15 0.02
CA LEU A 65 0.89 15.33 1.46
C LEU A 65 0.59 16.77 1.83
N ASN A 66 -0.35 16.95 2.76
CA ASN A 66 -0.59 18.26 3.37
C ASN A 66 0.40 18.56 4.50
N SER A 67 1.15 17.56 4.96
CA SER A 67 2.17 17.66 5.99
C SER A 67 3.19 16.51 5.85
N THR A 68 4.45 16.78 6.16
CA THR A 68 5.54 15.78 6.20
C THR A 68 5.82 15.25 7.62
N THR A 69 4.96 15.61 8.58
CA THR A 69 5.02 15.06 9.94
C THR A 69 4.82 13.54 9.93
N ALA A 70 5.58 12.82 10.76
CA ALA A 70 5.53 11.36 10.80
C ALA A 70 4.10 10.83 11.03
N GLN A 71 3.32 11.47 11.90
CA GLN A 71 1.94 11.10 12.19
C GLN A 71 1.04 11.15 10.94
N TYR A 72 1.17 12.21 10.14
CA TYR A 72 0.38 12.37 8.92
C TYR A 72 0.81 11.35 7.86
N VAL A 73 2.11 11.19 7.68
CA VAL A 73 2.66 10.20 6.74
C VAL A 73 2.19 8.79 7.07
N ILE A 74 2.22 8.39 8.35
CA ILE A 74 1.72 7.08 8.78
C ILE A 74 0.24 6.91 8.47
N THR A 75 -0.56 7.96 8.65
CA THR A 75 -1.99 7.92 8.30
C THR A 75 -2.17 7.65 6.81
N VAL A 76 -1.38 8.31 5.96
CA VAL A 76 -1.39 8.08 4.50
C VAL A 76 -0.91 6.67 4.15
N MET A 77 0.14 6.16 4.81
CA MET A 77 0.64 4.80 4.61
C MET A 77 -0.41 3.75 4.99
N LYS A 78 -1.06 3.90 6.16
CA LYS A 78 -2.15 3.02 6.59
C LYS A 78 -3.29 2.99 5.58
N TYR A 79 -3.67 4.15 5.02
CA TYR A 79 -4.67 4.22 3.96
C TYR A 79 -4.26 3.40 2.72
N ILE A 80 -3.00 3.53 2.29
CA ILE A 80 -2.50 2.78 1.12
C ILE A 80 -2.49 1.28 1.42
N TYR A 81 -1.97 0.88 2.58
CA TYR A 81 -1.89 -0.53 3.00
C TYR A 81 -3.27 -1.17 3.19
N ALA A 82 -4.30 -0.41 3.57
CA ALA A 82 -5.67 -0.93 3.62
C ALA A 82 -6.17 -1.38 2.24
N THR A 83 -5.63 -0.81 1.16
CA THR A 83 -6.03 -1.15 -0.21
C THR A 83 -5.10 -2.14 -0.92
N ARG A 84 -3.84 -2.23 -0.49
CA ARG A 84 -2.78 -3.01 -1.17
C ARG A 84 -2.20 -4.13 -0.34
N GLY A 85 -2.54 -4.20 0.93
CA GLY A 85 -1.85 -5.04 1.90
C GLY A 85 -0.66 -4.33 2.53
N ILE A 86 -0.20 -4.92 3.63
CA ILE A 86 0.94 -4.44 4.40
C ILE A 86 2.20 -5.10 3.82
N PRO A 87 3.22 -4.34 3.42
CA PRO A 87 4.47 -4.91 2.94
C PRO A 87 5.26 -5.57 4.08
N GLU A 88 6.03 -6.60 3.77
CA GLU A 88 7.00 -7.20 4.70
C GLU A 88 8.28 -6.37 4.77
N ASP A 89 8.72 -5.81 3.64
CA ASP A 89 9.94 -5.01 3.51
C ASP A 89 9.63 -3.63 2.91
N LEU A 90 10.09 -2.57 3.59
CA LEU A 90 10.04 -1.20 3.08
C LEU A 90 11.44 -0.64 2.93
N VAL A 91 11.77 -0.12 1.75
CA VAL A 91 13.05 0.52 1.44
C VAL A 91 12.83 2.03 1.30
N SER A 92 13.63 2.87 1.95
CA SER A 92 13.56 4.34 1.81
C SER A 92 14.95 4.98 1.80
N ASP A 93 15.03 6.26 1.42
CA ASP A 93 16.26 7.06 1.41
C ASP A 93 16.81 7.45 2.80
N GLY A 94 16.10 7.14 3.88
CA GLY A 94 16.52 7.51 5.24
C GLY A 94 16.36 8.99 5.56
N GLY A 95 15.53 9.71 4.80
CA GLY A 95 15.21 11.10 5.11
C GLY A 95 14.61 11.29 6.52
N PRO A 96 14.63 12.51 7.07
CA PRO A 96 14.17 12.80 8.44
C PRO A 96 12.76 12.29 8.76
N SER A 97 11.87 12.30 7.77
CA SER A 97 10.49 11.83 7.91
C SER A 97 10.38 10.31 8.14
N PHE A 98 11.39 9.52 7.76
CA PHE A 98 11.42 8.06 7.97
C PHE A 98 12.18 7.62 9.23
N ASN A 99 13.04 8.48 9.79
CA ASN A 99 13.92 8.13 10.91
C ASN A 99 13.44 8.63 12.28
N SER A 100 12.19 9.09 12.39
CA SER A 100 11.61 9.47 13.68
C SER A 100 11.27 8.24 14.54
N ASN A 101 11.37 8.37 15.87
CA ASN A 101 10.97 7.30 16.81
C ASN A 101 9.54 6.81 16.56
N LEU A 102 8.65 7.73 16.18
CA LEU A 102 7.25 7.44 15.88
C LEU A 102 7.12 6.53 14.65
N MET A 103 7.88 6.80 13.59
CA MET A 103 7.91 5.97 12.38
C MET A 103 8.55 4.60 12.66
N THR A 104 9.66 4.56 13.38
CA THR A 104 10.34 3.32 13.77
C THR A 104 9.41 2.40 14.59
N ASN A 105 8.67 2.98 15.55
CA ASN A 105 7.70 2.23 16.33
C ASN A 105 6.55 1.72 15.46
N PHE A 106 6.05 2.54 14.55
CA PHE A 106 5.02 2.12 13.59
C PHE A 106 5.46 0.92 12.75
N PHE A 107 6.67 0.96 12.15
CA PHE A 107 7.19 -0.17 11.37
C PHE A 107 7.30 -1.44 12.22
N ARG A 108 7.81 -1.32 13.45
CA ARG A 108 7.91 -2.45 14.38
C ARG A 108 6.55 -3.05 14.71
N GLU A 109 5.57 -2.22 15.09
CA GLU A 109 4.22 -2.65 15.43
C GLU A 109 3.50 -3.34 14.27
N TRP A 110 3.77 -2.90 13.04
CA TRP A 110 3.15 -3.44 11.84
C TRP A 110 3.95 -4.60 11.21
N GLY A 111 5.06 -5.02 11.83
CA GLY A 111 5.90 -6.10 11.33
C GLY A 111 6.65 -5.76 10.04
N ILE A 112 6.81 -4.47 9.72
CA ILE A 112 7.48 -3.98 8.52
C ILE A 112 8.98 -3.88 8.80
N LYS A 113 9.80 -4.56 7.98
CA LYS A 113 11.25 -4.43 8.00
C LYS A 113 11.65 -3.20 7.21
N HIS A 114 12.10 -2.16 7.90
CA HIS A 114 12.54 -0.92 7.29
C HIS A 114 14.03 -0.99 6.95
N HIS A 115 14.34 -0.83 5.66
CA HIS A 115 15.68 -0.75 5.11
C HIS A 115 15.95 0.67 4.64
N VAL A 116 17.06 1.24 5.10
CA VAL A 116 17.52 2.55 4.64
C VAL A 116 18.57 2.34 3.55
N THR A 117 18.35 2.91 2.37
CA THR A 117 19.39 2.94 1.33
C THR A 117 20.51 3.85 1.78
N PRO A 118 21.79 3.48 1.56
CA PRO A 118 22.91 4.37 1.88
C PRO A 118 22.75 5.74 1.22
N PRO A 119 23.08 6.84 1.91
CA PRO A 119 23.15 8.15 1.28
C PRO A 119 24.20 8.05 0.16
N HIS A 120 23.82 8.43 -1.07
CA HIS A 120 24.65 8.47 -2.30
C HIS A 120 24.49 7.37 -3.36
N PHE A 121 23.28 6.90 -3.65
CA PHE A 121 23.02 6.31 -4.98
C PHE A 121 21.83 6.93 -5.73
N PRO A 122 21.96 8.17 -6.23
CA PRO A 122 21.04 8.72 -7.22
C PRO A 122 21.04 7.94 -8.56
N ARG A 123 21.94 6.95 -8.75
CA ARG A 123 22.12 6.16 -9.99
C ARG A 123 21.65 4.70 -9.93
N ALA A 124 21.07 4.23 -8.82
CA ALA A 124 20.44 2.90 -8.80
C ALA A 124 18.95 2.94 -9.21
N ASN A 125 18.43 4.13 -9.53
CA ASN A 125 17.05 4.40 -9.93
C ASN A 125 17.00 4.79 -11.43
N GLY A 126 17.61 3.95 -12.27
CA GLY A 126 17.43 3.96 -13.73
C GLY A 126 16.61 2.77 -14.16
#